data_AF-A0A1V2ZHI8-F1
#
_entry.id   AF-A0A1V2ZHI8-F1
#
_cell.length_a   1.000
_cell.length_b   1.000
_cell.length_c   1.000
_cell.angle_alpha   90.00
_cell.angle_beta   90.00
_cell.angle_gamma   90.00
#
_symmetry.space_group_name_H-M   'P 1'
#
loop_
_entity.id
_entity.type
_entity.pdbx_description
1 polymer ?
#
loop_
_entity_poly.entity_id
_entity_poly.type
_entity_poly.pdbx_seq_one_letter_code
_entity_poly.pdbx_strand_id
1 'polypeptide(L)'
;MIGCGSGSSGAHGGLAAGAEHPMGLLIYPGGIEADFEDRLLAHLEIVITAKLRRDESFAFSWTQTQDTGGGRMKIWLHPSVPLSYKFFGGRQPAINRAWVDALMVSASSQSGLQVVAEPDQHADAARPARLAPLPPSLPPPLALPLPLLQKLR
;
A
#
# COMPACT_ATOMS: atom_id res chain seq x y z
N MET A 1 11.26 35.16 -49.00
CA MET A 1 11.22 33.69 -48.92
C MET A 1 11.30 33.28 -47.46
N ILE A 2 10.45 32.32 -47.09
CA ILE A 2 10.31 31.73 -45.77
C ILE A 2 11.58 30.93 -45.43
N GLY A 3 12.01 30.99 -44.18
CA GLY A 3 13.12 30.21 -43.63
C GLY A 3 13.12 30.30 -42.11
N CYS A 4 12.11 29.68 -41.50
CA CYS A 4 11.99 29.44 -40.07
C CYS A 4 12.55 28.06 -39.73
N GLY A 5 13.15 27.95 -38.53
CA GLY A 5 13.32 26.70 -37.80
C GLY A 5 14.76 26.18 -37.79
N SER A 6 15.32 25.66 -36.69
CA SER A 6 14.86 25.45 -35.31
C SER A 6 16.15 25.16 -34.55
N GLY A 7 16.43 25.79 -33.42
CA GLY A 7 15.86 25.35 -32.15
C GLY A 7 16.86 24.43 -31.46
N SER A 8 17.52 24.97 -30.44
CA SER A 8 18.57 24.35 -29.62
C SER A 8 18.17 22.96 -29.12
N SER A 9 19.02 21.96 -29.38
CA SER A 9 19.05 20.72 -28.62
C SER A 9 19.61 21.04 -27.23
N GLY A 10 18.69 21.28 -26.30
CA GLY A 10 19.00 21.52 -24.90
C GLY A 10 19.73 20.32 -24.30
N ALA A 11 20.95 20.58 -23.84
CA ALA A 11 21.64 19.72 -22.91
C ALA A 11 20.81 19.64 -21.62
N HIS A 12 20.29 18.46 -21.32
CA HIS A 12 19.90 18.13 -19.95
C HIS A 12 21.18 17.75 -19.19
N GLY A 13 21.92 18.78 -18.74
CA GLY A 13 22.63 18.67 -17.46
C GLY A 13 21.56 18.44 -16.39
N GLY A 14 21.70 17.47 -15.48
CA GLY A 14 22.83 17.31 -14.60
C GLY A 14 22.45 17.94 -13.27
N LEU A 15 22.10 17.12 -12.28
CA LEU A 15 22.36 17.44 -10.88
C LEU A 15 22.28 16.16 -10.05
N ALA A 16 23.35 15.93 -9.29
CA ALA A 16 23.49 14.88 -8.32
C ALA A 16 22.39 14.94 -7.26
N ALA A 17 21.87 13.77 -6.85
CA ALA A 17 21.17 13.63 -5.59
C ALA A 17 22.05 12.78 -4.67
N GLY A 18 22.75 13.45 -3.76
CA GLY A 18 23.37 12.79 -2.63
C GLY A 18 22.30 12.40 -1.63
N ALA A 19 22.12 11.10 -1.43
CA ALA A 19 21.75 10.50 -0.15
C ALA A 19 22.07 8.99 -0.23
N GLU A 20 22.99 8.54 0.61
CA GLU A 20 23.43 7.14 0.76
C GLU A 20 22.33 6.29 1.42
N HIS A 21 21.19 6.14 0.75
CA HIS A 21 20.22 5.10 1.00
C HIS A 21 20.18 4.21 -0.25
N PRO A 22 20.06 2.88 -0.15
CA PRO A 22 19.89 2.04 -1.33
C PRO A 22 18.52 2.39 -1.95
N MET A 23 18.58 3.35 -2.88
CA MET A 23 17.44 3.93 -3.58
C MET A 23 17.14 3.05 -4.76
N GLY A 24 16.05 2.31 -4.71
CA GLY A 24 15.50 1.59 -5.84
C GLY A 24 14.87 2.54 -6.85
N LEU A 25 14.84 2.13 -8.12
CA LEU A 25 14.27 2.90 -9.22
C LEU A 25 13.07 2.17 -9.83
N LEU A 26 11.94 2.88 -9.94
CA LEU A 26 10.84 2.50 -10.81
C LEU A 26 10.99 3.22 -12.15
N ILE A 27 11.04 2.46 -13.24
CA ILE A 27 11.23 2.98 -14.58
C ILE A 27 9.96 2.75 -15.39
N TYR A 28 9.34 3.84 -15.83
CA TYR A 28 8.17 3.84 -16.69
C TYR A 28 8.51 4.43 -18.07
N PRO A 29 7.94 3.92 -19.18
CA PRO A 29 8.25 4.42 -20.51
C PRO A 29 8.01 5.92 -20.67
N GLY A 30 8.80 6.57 -21.54
CA GLY A 30 8.74 8.02 -21.74
C GLY A 30 9.71 8.81 -20.86
N GLY A 31 10.75 8.16 -20.31
CA GLY A 31 11.79 8.82 -19.50
C GLY A 31 11.33 9.16 -18.08
N ILE A 32 10.29 8.48 -17.59
CA ILE A 32 9.81 8.67 -16.22
C ILE A 32 10.56 7.69 -15.32
N GLU A 33 11.35 8.26 -14.42
CA GLU A 33 12.09 7.55 -13.39
C GLU A 33 11.66 8.07 -12.03
N ALA A 34 11.48 7.14 -11.08
CA ALA A 34 11.01 7.46 -9.74
C ALA A 34 11.83 6.70 -8.70
N ASP A 35 12.58 7.45 -7.91
CA ASP A 35 13.43 6.93 -6.84
C ASP A 35 12.61 6.67 -5.57
N PHE A 36 12.77 5.47 -5.01
CA PHE A 36 12.16 5.05 -3.76
C PHE A 36 13.17 4.29 -2.91
N GLU A 37 12.94 4.17 -1.61
CA GLU A 37 13.71 3.20 -0.82
C GLU A 37 13.47 1.78 -1.36
N ASP A 38 14.50 0.95 -1.49
CA ASP A 38 14.37 -0.43 -1.98
C ASP A 38 13.26 -1.22 -1.28
N ARG A 39 13.10 -0.98 0.03
CA ARG A 39 12.02 -1.61 0.82
C ARG A 39 10.65 -1.18 0.32
N LEU A 40 10.40 0.12 0.17
CA LEU A 40 9.14 0.62 -0.38
C LEU A 40 8.94 0.10 -1.81
N LEU A 41 9.99 0.14 -2.65
CA LEU A 41 9.92 -0.33 -4.03
C LEU A 41 9.49 -1.80 -4.12
N ALA A 42 9.97 -2.66 -3.22
CA ALA A 42 9.57 -4.06 -3.19
C ALA A 42 8.07 -4.24 -2.85
N HIS A 43 7.51 -3.38 -2.00
CA HIS A 43 6.08 -3.41 -1.69
C HIS A 43 5.25 -2.87 -2.86
N LEU A 44 5.71 -1.80 -3.51
CA LEU A 44 5.10 -1.25 -4.71
C LEU A 44 5.10 -2.28 -5.85
N GLU A 45 6.22 -2.97 -6.08
CA GLU A 45 6.33 -4.04 -7.07
C GLU A 45 5.25 -5.11 -6.86
N ILE A 46 5.08 -5.60 -5.63
CA ILE A 46 4.08 -6.62 -5.30
C ILE A 46 2.67 -6.12 -5.64
N VAL A 47 2.30 -4.91 -5.20
CA VAL A 47 0.94 -4.37 -5.38
C VAL A 47 0.66 -4.06 -6.84
N ILE A 48 1.59 -3.37 -7.52
CA ILE A 48 1.46 -3.02 -8.94
C ILE A 48 1.37 -4.28 -9.79
N THR A 49 2.28 -5.23 -9.60
CA THR A 49 2.27 -6.50 -10.33
C THR A 49 0.98 -7.28 -10.08
N ALA A 50 0.48 -7.33 -8.84
CA ALA A 50 -0.76 -8.02 -8.52
C ALA A 50 -1.98 -7.43 -9.24
N LYS A 51 -2.08 -6.09 -9.34
CA LYS A 51 -3.17 -5.41 -10.05
C LYS A 51 -3.07 -5.57 -11.56
N LEU A 52 -1.89 -5.34 -12.13
CA LEU A 52 -1.67 -5.48 -13.58
C LEU A 52 -1.91 -6.92 -14.06
N ARG A 53 -1.58 -7.94 -13.26
CA ARG A 53 -1.89 -9.35 -13.58
C ARG A 53 -3.39 -9.67 -13.59
N ARG A 54 -4.22 -8.83 -12.97
CA ARG A 54 -5.69 -8.92 -13.00
C ARG A 54 -6.31 -8.04 -14.10
N ASP A 55 -5.49 -7.53 -15.01
CA ASP A 55 -5.88 -6.57 -16.04
C ASP A 55 -6.44 -5.25 -15.46
N GLU A 56 -6.08 -4.93 -14.21
CA GLU A 56 -6.60 -3.76 -13.53
C GLU A 56 -5.65 -2.58 -13.73
N SER A 57 -6.07 -1.62 -14.57
CA SER A 57 -5.35 -0.37 -14.77
C SER A 57 -5.72 0.65 -13.70
N PHE A 58 -4.73 1.39 -13.20
CA PHE A 58 -4.94 2.35 -12.13
C PHE A 58 -3.91 3.48 -12.19
N ALA A 59 -4.21 4.59 -11.52
CA ALA A 59 -3.26 5.68 -11.39
C ALA A 59 -2.33 5.46 -10.20
N PHE A 60 -1.05 5.80 -10.34
CA PHE A 60 -0.07 5.87 -9.26
C PHE A 60 0.41 7.30 -9.08
N SER A 61 0.42 7.80 -7.85
CA SER A 61 0.90 9.14 -7.54
C SER A 61 1.83 9.13 -6.33
N TRP A 62 2.89 9.92 -6.43
CA TRP A 62 3.85 10.13 -5.36
C TRP A 62 4.31 11.58 -5.35
N THR A 63 4.84 11.99 -4.22
CA THR A 63 5.48 13.30 -4.07
C THR A 63 6.94 13.16 -4.47
N GLN A 64 7.42 14.06 -5.32
CA GLN A 64 8.84 14.15 -5.65
C GLN A 64 9.56 14.91 -4.54
N THR A 65 10.75 14.44 -4.20
CA THR A 65 11.67 15.15 -3.32
C THR A 65 12.05 16.51 -3.91
N GLN A 66 12.45 17.47 -3.06
CA GLN A 66 12.86 18.80 -3.52
C GLN A 66 13.98 18.74 -4.56
N ASP A 67 14.85 17.73 -4.47
CA ASP A 67 15.98 17.54 -5.37
C ASP A 67 15.56 17.14 -6.81
N THR A 68 14.40 16.51 -6.98
CA THR A 68 13.90 16.03 -8.29
C THR A 68 12.99 17.05 -8.99
N GLY A 69 12.82 18.24 -8.43
CA GLY A 69 12.00 19.32 -9.00
C GLY A 69 10.76 19.70 -8.19
N GLY A 70 10.48 18.97 -7.10
CA GLY A 70 9.38 19.23 -6.18
C GLY A 70 7.98 19.06 -6.80
N GLY A 71 7.02 18.66 -5.97
CA GLY A 71 5.61 18.55 -6.38
C GLY A 71 5.08 17.12 -6.41
N ARG A 72 3.97 16.92 -7.12
CA ARG A 72 3.27 15.63 -7.20
C ARG A 72 3.37 15.08 -8.61
N MET A 73 3.93 13.89 -8.75
CA MET A 73 3.89 13.14 -10.00
C MET A 73 2.72 12.17 -9.96
N LYS A 74 2.08 11.97 -11.12
CA LYS A 74 1.00 11.00 -11.29
C LYS A 74 1.11 10.34 -12.66
N ILE A 75 1.17 9.01 -12.66
CA ILE A 75 1.21 8.20 -13.89
C ILE A 75 0.01 7.27 -13.95
N TRP A 76 -0.36 6.88 -15.16
CA TRP A 76 -1.31 5.82 -15.40
C TRP A 76 -0.56 4.51 -15.63
N LEU A 77 -0.94 3.44 -14.92
CA LEU A 77 -0.35 2.11 -15.09
C LEU A 77 -1.35 1.21 -15.82
N HIS A 78 -0.87 0.54 -16.86
CA HIS A 78 -1.66 -0.33 -17.73
C HIS A 78 -0.90 -1.64 -18.02
N PRO A 79 -1.57 -2.81 -18.05
CA PRO A 79 -0.90 -4.12 -18.20
C PRO A 79 -0.12 -4.28 -19.51
N SER A 80 -0.52 -3.55 -20.57
CA SER A 80 0.20 -3.56 -21.85
C SER A 80 1.45 -2.68 -21.90
N VAL A 81 1.77 -1.94 -20.83
CA VAL A 81 2.94 -1.07 -20.78
C VAL A 81 4.03 -1.75 -19.95
N PRO A 82 5.25 -1.97 -20.50
CA PRO A 82 6.34 -2.58 -19.75
C PRO A 82 6.77 -1.65 -18.61
N LEU A 83 7.00 -2.24 -17.44
CA LEU A 83 7.47 -1.55 -16.24
C LEU A 83 8.70 -2.29 -15.71
N SER A 84 9.73 -1.55 -15.32
CA SER A 84 10.97 -2.13 -14.80
C SER A 84 11.26 -1.60 -13.40
N TYR A 85 11.78 -2.49 -12.55
CA TYR A 85 12.20 -2.19 -11.19
C TYR A 85 13.69 -2.47 -11.08
N LYS A 86 14.45 -1.53 -10.52
CA LYS A 86 15.89 -1.70 -10.27
C LYS A 86 16.16 -1.50 -8.80
N PHE A 87 16.69 -2.52 -8.15
CA PHE A 87 17.09 -2.47 -6.75
C PHE A 87 18.60 -2.29 -6.66
N PHE A 88 19.07 -1.54 -5.66
CA PHE A 88 20.50 -1.25 -5.49
C PHE A 88 21.11 -1.93 -4.25
N GLY A 89 20.28 -2.43 -3.34
CA GLY A 89 20.67 -3.26 -2.22
C GLY A 89 21.00 -4.69 -2.62
N GLY A 90 22.03 -5.27 -1.99
CA GLY A 90 22.46 -6.65 -2.25
C GLY A 90 21.59 -7.74 -1.60
N ARG A 91 20.58 -7.38 -0.79
CA ARG A 91 19.67 -8.32 -0.12
C ARG A 91 18.22 -7.96 -0.43
N GLN A 92 17.40 -8.97 -0.66
CA GLN A 92 15.95 -8.79 -0.82
C GLN A 92 15.35 -8.11 0.45
N PRO A 93 14.62 -6.99 0.30
CA PRO A 93 13.98 -6.32 1.43
C PRO A 93 12.94 -7.22 2.13
N ALA A 94 12.84 -7.09 3.45
CA ALA A 94 11.80 -7.79 4.22
C ALA A 94 10.42 -7.19 3.91
N ILE A 95 9.45 -8.06 3.64
CA ILE A 95 8.08 -7.68 3.26
C ILE A 95 7.17 -7.62 4.49
N ASN A 96 6.53 -6.48 4.67
CA ASN A 96 5.47 -6.22 5.63
C ASN A 96 4.09 -6.43 4.96
N ARG A 97 3.37 -7.47 5.39
CA ARG A 97 2.05 -7.81 4.82
C ARG A 97 1.01 -6.72 5.05
N ALA A 98 0.98 -6.13 6.25
CA ALA A 98 0.07 -5.03 6.57
C ALA A 98 0.32 -3.81 5.66
N TRP A 99 1.57 -3.59 5.26
CA TRP A 99 1.89 -2.52 4.31
C TRP A 99 1.41 -2.83 2.89
N VAL A 100 1.60 -4.05 2.42
CA VAL A 100 1.06 -4.51 1.12
C VAL A 100 -0.46 -4.34 1.09
N ASP A 101 -1.15 -4.72 2.16
CA ASP A 101 -2.61 -4.60 2.26
C ASP A 101 -3.06 -3.15 2.27
N ALA A 102 -2.39 -2.28 3.04
CA ALA A 102 -2.67 -0.84 3.05
C ALA A 102 -2.45 -0.19 1.67
N LEU A 103 -1.37 -0.56 0.97
CA LEU A 103 -1.09 -0.10 -0.38
C LEU A 103 -2.11 -0.64 -1.39
N MET A 104 -2.55 -1.89 -1.25
CA MET A 104 -3.58 -2.48 -2.11
C MET A 104 -4.92 -1.75 -1.95
N VAL A 105 -5.32 -1.44 -0.72
CA VAL A 105 -6.51 -0.63 -0.44
C VAL A 105 -6.38 0.76 -1.07
N SER A 106 -5.22 1.41 -0.92
CA SER A 106 -4.94 2.69 -1.57
C SER A 106 -5.05 2.60 -3.10
N ALA A 107 -4.48 1.56 -3.71
CA ALA A 107 -4.49 1.34 -5.15
C ALA A 107 -5.88 1.12 -5.74
N SER A 108 -6.84 0.66 -4.93
CA SER A 108 -8.24 0.46 -5.34
C SER A 108 -9.12 1.68 -5.07
N SER A 109 -8.56 2.78 -4.57
CA SER A 109 -9.27 4.04 -4.36
C SER A 109 -9.41 4.87 -5.64
N GLN A 110 -10.40 5.77 -5.67
CA GLN A 110 -10.59 6.71 -6.78
C GLN A 110 -9.38 7.62 -7.03
N SER A 111 -8.59 7.91 -5.98
CA SER A 111 -7.35 8.69 -6.10
C SER A 111 -6.22 7.94 -6.78
N GLY A 112 -6.31 6.61 -6.87
CA GLY A 112 -5.22 5.72 -7.28
C GLY A 112 -4.25 5.41 -6.13
N LEU A 113 -3.23 4.61 -6.42
CA LEU A 113 -2.19 4.22 -5.46
C LEU A 113 -1.42 5.47 -4.99
N GLN A 114 -1.42 5.69 -3.67
CA GLN A 114 -0.57 6.67 -3.00
C GLN A 114 0.45 5.92 -2.14
N VAL A 115 1.66 6.47 -2.03
CA VAL A 115 2.64 5.98 -1.06
C VAL A 115 2.11 6.23 0.35
N VAL A 116 2.01 5.18 1.17
CA VAL A 116 1.60 5.25 2.57
C VAL A 116 2.77 4.91 3.48
N ALA A 117 2.82 5.49 4.68
CA ALA A 117 3.81 5.14 5.69
C ALA A 117 3.71 3.67 6.10
N GLU A 118 4.83 3.06 6.46
CA GLU A 118 4.86 1.66 6.90
C GLU A 118 4.03 1.51 8.19
N PRO A 119 2.97 0.67 8.19
CA PRO A 119 2.23 0.37 9.40
C PRO A 119 3.03 -0.56 10.32
N ASP A 120 2.89 -0.36 11.64
CA ASP A 120 3.46 -1.24 12.64
C ASP A 120 2.99 -2.68 12.40
N GLN A 121 3.93 -3.61 12.21
CA GLN A 121 3.63 -5.03 11.96
C GLN A 121 2.78 -5.67 13.07
N HIS A 122 2.81 -5.10 14.29
CA HIS A 122 2.04 -5.55 15.44
C HIS A 122 0.59 -5.04 15.49
N ALA A 123 0.24 -4.00 14.74
CA ALA A 123 -1.11 -3.41 14.81
C ALA A 123 -2.20 -4.37 14.27
N ASP A 124 -1.86 -5.28 13.35
CA ASP A 124 -2.81 -6.25 12.78
C ASP A 124 -2.92 -7.56 13.60
N ALA A 125 -2.00 -7.78 14.55
CA ALA A 125 -2.13 -8.87 15.53
C ALA A 125 -3.18 -8.55 16.61
N ALA A 126 -3.51 -7.27 16.79
CA ALA A 126 -4.59 -6.80 17.65
C ALA A 126 -5.95 -6.85 16.95
N ARG A 127 -6.31 -8.00 16.37
CA ARG A 127 -7.74 -8.31 16.21
C ARG A 127 -8.36 -8.27 17.61
N PRO A 128 -9.43 -7.50 17.86
CA PRO A 128 -10.08 -7.54 19.15
C PRO A 128 -10.52 -8.99 19.37
N ALA A 129 -10.16 -9.52 20.53
CA ALA A 129 -10.63 -10.82 20.99
C ALA A 129 -12.10 -10.95 20.61
N ARG A 130 -12.37 -11.90 19.71
CA ARG A 130 -13.70 -12.30 19.27
C ARG A 130 -14.60 -12.27 20.51
N LEU A 131 -15.65 -11.45 20.46
CA LEU A 131 -16.72 -11.39 21.46
C LEU A 131 -16.99 -12.81 21.94
N ALA A 132 -16.59 -13.12 23.18
CA ALA A 132 -16.96 -14.41 23.77
C ALA A 132 -18.50 -14.45 23.77
N PRO A 133 -19.14 -15.52 23.27
CA PRO A 133 -20.58 -15.62 23.36
C PRO A 133 -21.00 -15.47 24.82
N LEU A 134 -21.92 -14.54 25.11
CA LEU A 134 -22.49 -14.40 26.45
C LEU A 134 -22.98 -15.78 26.93
N PRO A 135 -22.72 -16.16 28.19
CA PRO A 135 -23.35 -17.35 28.74
C PRO A 135 -24.88 -17.20 28.67
N PRO A 136 -25.63 -18.24 28.30
CA PRO A 136 -27.09 -18.17 28.30
C PRO A 136 -27.58 -17.83 29.71
N SER A 137 -28.44 -16.83 29.79
CA SER A 137 -29.09 -16.35 31.00
C SER A 137 -29.67 -17.53 31.79
N LEU A 138 -29.30 -17.62 33.07
CA LEU A 138 -29.83 -18.62 34.01
C LEU A 138 -31.38 -18.56 33.99
N PRO A 139 -32.09 -19.69 33.87
CA PRO A 139 -33.55 -19.67 33.97
C PRO A 139 -33.99 -19.21 35.38
N PRO A 140 -35.14 -18.53 35.51
CA PRO A 140 -35.67 -18.15 36.82
C PRO A 140 -35.96 -19.40 37.66
N PRO A 141 -35.79 -19.35 39.00
CA PRO A 141 -36.03 -20.50 39.85
C PRO A 141 -37.49 -20.93 39.75
N LEU A 142 -37.70 -22.21 39.43
CA LEU A 142 -39.00 -22.86 39.48
C LEU A 142 -39.58 -22.69 40.88
N ALA A 143 -40.69 -21.95 40.97
CA ALA A 143 -41.50 -21.88 42.17
C ALA A 143 -42.02 -23.28 42.50
N LEU A 144 -41.46 -23.90 43.54
CA LEU A 144 -42.02 -25.09 44.14
C LEU A 144 -43.38 -24.73 44.76
N PRO A 145 -44.48 -25.43 44.44
CA PRO A 145 -45.71 -25.29 45.19
C PRO A 145 -45.54 -25.95 46.57
N LEU A 146 -45.86 -25.21 47.62
CA LEU A 146 -46.07 -25.79 48.96
C LEU A 146 -47.13 -26.91 48.86
N PRO A 147 -46.85 -28.14 49.31
CA PRO A 147 -47.93 -29.05 49.65
C PRO A 147 -48.41 -28.71 51.06
N LEU A 148 -49.64 -28.22 51.09
CA LEU A 148 -50.51 -28.19 52.24
C LEU A 148 -50.74 -29.64 52.76
N LEU A 149 -50.55 -29.79 54.07
CA LEU A 149 -51.22 -30.73 54.98
C LEU A 149 -50.80 -32.22 55.05
N GLN A 150 -50.72 -32.65 56.33
CA GLN A 150 -51.03 -33.98 56.89
C GLN A 150 -50.00 -35.12 56.75
N LYS A 151 -49.30 -35.40 57.86
CA LYS A 151 -49.59 -36.56 58.76
C LYS A 151 -48.46 -36.81 59.74
N LEU A 152 -48.72 -36.53 61.01
CA LEU A 152 -48.59 -37.41 62.19
C LEU A 152 -48.99 -36.50 63.37
N ARG A 153 -50.19 -36.65 63.93
CA ARG A 153 -50.44 -37.46 65.13
C ARG A 153 -49.40 -37.20 66.21
#